data_AF-A0A7W1QCA9-F1
#
_entry.id   AF-A0A7W1QCA9-F1
#
_cell.length_a   1.000
_cell.length_b   1.000
_cell.length_c   1.000
_cell.angle_alpha   90.00
_cell.angle_beta   90.00
_cell.angle_gamma   90.00
#
_symmetry.space_group_name_H-M   'P 1'
#
loop_
_entity.id
_entity.type
_entity.pdbx_description
1 polymer ?
#
loop_
_entity_poly.entity_id
_entity_poly.type
_entity_poly.pdbx_seq_one_letter_code
_entity_poly.pdbx_strand_id
1 'polypeptide(L)' 'MLEELSAAVRGRRVSAEELVRMSLERIERLNPPLNAVISVREQAVDEARELDARIGAG' A
#
# COMPACT_ATOMS: atom_id res chain seq x y z
N MET A 1 -6.16 -13.97 2.12
CA MET A 1 -5.21 -12.86 2.36
C MET A 1 -5.42 -11.65 1.45
N LEU A 2 -5.17 -11.70 0.12
CA LEU A 2 -5.37 -10.53 -0.75
C LEU A 2 -6.84 -10.10 -0.86
N GLU A 3 -7.77 -11.06 -0.93
CA GLU A 3 -9.20 -10.77 -0.91
C GLU A 3 -9.65 -10.08 0.38
N GLU A 4 -9.13 -10.52 1.54
CA GLU A 4 -9.40 -9.93 2.85
C GLU A 4 -8.89 -8.49 2.95
N LEU A 5 -7.67 -8.22 2.46
CA LEU A 5 -7.12 -6.85 2.39
C LEU A 5 -7.95 -5.97 1.46
N SER A 6 -8.32 -6.49 0.28
CA SER A 6 -9.16 -5.76 -0.66
C SER A 6 -10.55 -5.45 -0.07
N ALA A 7 -11.15 -6.40 0.67
CA ALA A 7 -12.38 -6.18 1.40
C ALA A 7 -12.23 -5.21 2.59
N ALA A 8 -11.06 -5.18 3.23
CA ALA A 8 -10.77 -4.23 4.30
C ALA A 8 -10.63 -2.79 3.77
N VAL A 9 -9.96 -2.61 2.63
CA VAL A 9 -9.84 -1.32 1.95
C VAL A 9 -11.20 -0.82 1.45
N ARG A 10 -11.94 -1.66 0.71
CA ARG A 10 -13.31 -1.31 0.27
C ARG A 10 -14.25 -1.03 1.44
N GLY A 11 -14.11 -1.77 2.53
CA GLY A 11 -14.87 -1.57 3.77
C GLY A 11 -14.36 -0.43 4.65
N ARG A 12 -13.36 0.36 4.20
CA ARG A 12 -12.75 1.50 4.90
C ARG A 12 -12.21 1.14 6.30
N ARG A 13 -11.84 -0.13 6.51
CA ARG A 13 -11.22 -0.63 7.75
C ARG A 13 -9.73 -0.37 7.80
N VAL A 14 -9.10 -0.23 6.63
CA VAL A 14 -7.70 0.15 6.44
C VAL A 14 -7.62 1.00 5.17
N SER A 15 -6.74 1.99 5.13
CA SER A 15 -6.53 2.79 3.92
C SER A 15 -5.53 2.12 2.98
N ALA A 16 -5.66 2.33 1.67
CA ALA A 16 -4.68 1.93 0.70
C ALA A 16 -3.34 2.66 0.94
N GLU A 17 -3.37 3.95 1.30
CA GLU A 17 -2.18 4.72 1.65
C GLU A 17 -1.38 4.05 2.78
N GLU A 18 -2.07 3.63 3.85
CA GLU A 18 -1.44 2.96 5.00
C GLU A 18 -0.81 1.62 4.59
N LEU A 19 -1.50 0.80 3.79
CA LEU A 19 -0.95 -0.47 3.32
C LEU A 19 0.31 -0.29 2.45
N VAL A 20 0.32 0.72 1.58
CA VAL A 20 1.49 1.02 0.75
C VAL A 20 2.64 1.51 1.61
N ARG A 21 2.41 2.44 2.54
CA ARG A 21 3.45 2.94 3.46
C ARG A 21 4.05 1.80 4.30
N MET A 22 3.22 0.96 4.91
CA MET A 22 3.69 -0.21 5.66
C MET A 22 4.51 -1.18 4.80
N SER A 23 4.14 -1.34 3.53
CA SER A 23 4.89 -2.19 2.60
C SER A 23 6.25 -1.58 2.26
N LEU A 24 6.31 -0.28 2.01
CA LEU A 24 7.56 0.45 1.76
C LEU A 24 8.50 0.43 2.98
N GLU A 25 7.98 0.63 4.19
CA GLU A 25 8.77 0.51 5.43
C GLU A 25 9.35 -0.89 5.63
N ARG A 26 8.59 -1.93 5.26
CA ARG A 26 9.09 -3.31 5.29
C ARG A 26 10.18 -3.53 4.26
N ILE A 27 10.03 -2.98 3.06
CA ILE A 27 11.06 -3.03 2.01
C ILE A 27 12.32 -2.32 2.51
N GLU A 28 12.22 -1.12 3.04
CA GLU A 28 13.37 -0.37 3.57
C GLU A 28 14.12 -1.15 4.65
N ARG A 29 13.40 -1.79 5.57
CA ARG A 29 13.99 -2.56 6.66
C ARG A 29 14.57 -3.91 6.25
N LEU A 30 13.93 -4.61 5.31
CA LEU A 30 14.22 -6.02 5.02
C LEU A 30 14.96 -6.23 3.70
N ASN A 31 14.84 -5.31 2.75
CA ASN A 31 15.46 -5.46 1.44
C ASN A 31 17.00 -5.38 1.44
N PRO A 32 17.69 -4.62 2.32
CA PRO A 32 19.16 -4.54 2.25
C PRO A 32 19.88 -5.91 2.29
N PRO A 33 19.52 -6.86 3.16
CA PRO A 33 20.09 -8.21 3.11
C PRO A 33 19.43 -9.13 2.06
N LEU A 34 18.18 -8.88 1.66
CA LEU A 34 17.43 -9.78 0.75
C LEU A 34 17.68 -9.49 -0.72
N ASN A 35 17.95 -8.22 -1.07
CA ASN A 35 18.08 -7.72 -2.43
C ASN A 35 16.95 -8.20 -3.39
N ALA A 36 15.72 -8.21 -2.89
CA ALA A 36 14.54 -8.75 -3.59
C ALA A 36 13.76 -7.69 -4.38
N VAL A 37 13.92 -6.42 -4.03
CA VAL A 37 13.25 -5.27 -4.67
C VAL A 37 14.33 -4.33 -5.19
N ILE A 38 14.39 -4.16 -6.50
CA ILE A 38 15.40 -3.33 -7.17
C ILE A 38 14.97 -1.86 -7.35
N SER A 39 13.67 -1.59 -7.31
CA SER A 39 13.13 -0.23 -7.41
C SER A 39 11.73 -0.16 -6.81
N VAL A 40 11.38 1.01 -6.29
CA VAL A 40 10.02 1.36 -5.86
C VAL A 40 9.53 2.53 -6.69
N ARG A 41 8.22 2.59 -6.94
CA ARG A 41 7.62 3.73 -7.65
C ARG A 41 7.39 4.87 -6.69
N GLU A 42 7.89 6.06 -7.01
CA GLU A 42 7.71 7.26 -6.18
C GLU A 42 6.23 7.64 -6.04
N GLN A 43 5.43 7.38 -7.06
CA GLN A 43 4.00 7.70 -7.10
C GLN A 43 3.13 6.71 -6.30
N ALA A 44 3.70 5.62 -5.76
CA ALA A 44 2.90 4.54 -5.16
C ALA A 44 2.01 5.02 -4.00
N VAL A 45 2.49 5.96 -3.20
CA VAL A 45 1.74 6.54 -2.09
C VAL A 45 0.61 7.45 -2.58
N ASP A 46 0.87 8.23 -3.63
CA ASP A 46 -0.13 9.16 -4.19
C ASP A 46 -1.25 8.40 -4.91
N GLU A 47 -0.91 7.36 -5.68
CA GLU A 47 -1.89 6.48 -6.32
C GLU A 47 -2.80 5.77 -5.29
N ALA A 48 -2.22 5.40 -4.14
CA ALA A 48 -2.97 4.80 -3.05
C ALA A 48 -3.92 5.82 -2.40
N ARG A 49 -3.46 7.05 -2.18
CA ARG A 49 -4.31 8.14 -1.66
C ARG A 49 -5.46 8.48 -2.62
N GLU A 50 -5.21 8.49 -3.93
CA GLU A 50 -6.26 8.67 -4.94
C GLU A 50 -7.28 7.53 -4.94
N LEU A 51 -6.85 6.29 -4.71
CA LEU A 51 -7.75 5.16 -4.52
C LEU A 51 -8.63 5.35 -3.28
N ASP A 52 -8.05 5.74 -2.15
CA ASP A 52 -8.81 6.03 -0.92
C ASP A 52 -9.82 7.16 -1.13
N ALA A 53 -9.45 8.22 -1.84
CA ALA A 53 -10.36 9.30 -2.19
C ALA A 53 -11.54 8.82 -3.05
N ARG A 54 -11.28 7.96 -4.05
CA ARG A 54 -12.35 7.34 -4.87
C ARG A 54 -13.28 6.45 -4.05
N ILE A 55 -12.72 5.67 -3.12
CA ILE A 55 -13.50 4.84 -2.19
C ILE A 55 -14.27 5.70 -1.17
N GLY A 56 -13.78 6.88 -0.81
CA GLY A 56 -14.49 7.83 0.04
C GLY A 56 -15.67 8.50 -0.67
N ALA A 57 -15.55 8.70 -1.98
CA ALA A 57 -16.55 9.37 -2.83
C ALA A 57 -17.69 8.46 -3.32
N GLY A 58 -17.64 7.14 -3.07
CA GLY A 58 -18.66 6.16 -3.46
C GLY A 58 -18.51 4.82 -2.74
#